data_AF-A0A2E1Y9H3-F1
#
_entry.id   AF-A0A2E1Y9H3-F1
#
_cell.length_a   1.000
_cell.length_b   1.000
_cell.length_c   1.000
_cell.angle_alpha   90.00
_cell.angle_beta   90.00
_cell.angle_gamma   90.00
#
_symmetry.space_group_name_H-M   'P 1'
#
loop_
_entity.id
_entity.type
_entity.pdbx_description
1 polymer ?
#
loop_
_entity_poly.entity_id
_entity_poly.type
_entity_poly.pdbx_seq_one_letter_code
_entity_poly.pdbx_strand_id
1 'polypeptide(L)'
;MRRGQHHRALAWLIAGGLGVAAVTVLSTLFLPGDSMWHAVAAPEEDGTWQFTTIDGRDLRAVGYNVHIRWGKVVAGRDGCNNWGEDGANVLDNSDRIITIDLQECPPGPLDEAYWLLTQPTATMRMEGEHLILHDEPHWGQLRRAAGR
;
A
#
# COMPACT_ATOMS: atom_id res chain seq x y z
N MET A 1 2.30 -30.60 53.75
CA MET A 1 1.55 -30.11 52.57
C MET A 1 2.41 -29.09 51.81
N ARG A 2 3.14 -29.47 50.75
CA ARG A 2 3.94 -28.50 49.94
C ARG A 2 4.31 -28.97 48.51
N ARG A 3 3.80 -30.12 48.04
CA ARG A 3 4.11 -30.66 46.69
C ARG A 3 3.12 -30.25 45.59
N GLY A 4 1.85 -29.98 45.92
CA GLY A 4 0.81 -29.71 44.91
C GLY A 4 0.84 -28.32 44.26
N GLN A 5 1.55 -27.36 44.86
CA GLN A 5 1.55 -25.96 44.41
C GLN A 5 2.54 -25.70 43.26
N HIS A 6 3.66 -26.44 43.23
CA HIS A 6 4.67 -26.34 42.18
C HIS A 6 4.20 -26.89 40.83
N HIS A 7 3.43 -27.98 40.82
CA HIS A 7 2.93 -28.57 39.57
C HIS A 7 1.87 -27.72 38.87
N ARG A 8 1.07 -26.95 39.64
CA ARG A 8 0.09 -26.01 39.07
C ARG A 8 0.76 -24.81 38.42
N ALA A 9 1.75 -24.21 39.07
CA ALA A 9 2.50 -23.09 38.50
C ALA A 9 3.24 -23.50 37.20
N LEU A 10 3.84 -24.70 37.18
CA LEU A 10 4.50 -25.23 35.98
C LEU A 10 3.51 -25.48 34.84
N ALA A 11 2.32 -26.03 35.14
CA ALA A 11 1.28 -26.24 34.14
C ALA A 11 0.75 -24.93 33.54
N TRP A 12 0.60 -23.87 34.35
CA TRP A 12 0.22 -22.54 33.86
C TRP A 12 1.31 -21.89 33.00
N LEU A 13 2.59 -22.07 33.35
CA LEU A 13 3.70 -21.57 32.54
C LEU A 13 3.82 -22.31 31.20
N ILE A 14 3.61 -23.63 31.19
CA ILE A 14 3.61 -24.42 29.95
C ILE A 14 2.41 -24.07 29.08
N ALA A 15 1.21 -23.95 29.64
CA ALA A 15 0.01 -23.54 28.91
C ALA A 15 0.12 -22.11 28.37
N GLY A 16 0.68 -21.18 29.16
CA GLY A 16 0.95 -19.81 28.72
C GLY A 16 2.00 -19.75 27.61
N GLY A 17 3.09 -20.51 27.72
CA GLY A 17 4.13 -20.60 26.69
C GLY A 17 3.62 -21.22 25.38
N LEU A 18 2.81 -22.27 25.46
CA LEU A 18 2.15 -22.88 24.28
C LEU A 18 1.14 -21.93 23.64
N GLY A 19 0.40 -21.15 24.43
CA GLY A 19 -0.51 -20.13 23.93
C GLY A 19 0.21 -19.05 23.12
N VAL A 20 1.33 -18.53 23.62
CA VAL A 20 2.15 -17.54 22.90
C VAL A 20 2.69 -18.13 21.61
N ALA A 21 3.27 -19.34 21.64
CA ALA A 21 3.83 -19.99 20.46
C ALA A 21 2.77 -20.29 19.38
N ALA A 22 1.56 -20.71 19.80
CA ALA A 22 0.45 -20.93 18.87
C ALA A 22 0.01 -19.63 18.20
N VAL A 23 -0.07 -18.52 18.94
CA VAL A 23 -0.39 -17.19 18.37
C VAL A 23 0.70 -16.74 17.39
N THR A 24 1.99 -16.94 17.70
CA THR A 24 3.08 -16.58 16.77
C THR A 24 3.01 -17.39 15.48
N VAL A 25 2.80 -18.71 15.57
CA VAL A 25 2.70 -19.59 14.39
C VAL A 25 1.43 -19.31 13.57
N LEU A 26 0.31 -18.99 14.21
CA LEU A 26 -0.91 -18.56 13.52
C LEU A 26 -0.70 -17.22 12.80
N SER A 27 0.00 -16.27 13.44
CA SER A 27 0.30 -14.98 12.82
C SER A 27 1.24 -15.10 11.62
N THR A 28 2.13 -16.10 11.56
CA THR A 28 3.04 -16.30 10.42
C THR A 28 2.41 -17.11 9.29
N LEU A 29 1.47 -18.01 9.58
CA LEU A 29 0.84 -18.88 8.57
C LEU A 29 -0.32 -18.21 7.83
N PHE A 30 -1.01 -17.24 8.45
CA PHE A 30 -2.22 -16.62 7.88
C PHE A 30 -2.03 -15.18 7.39
N LEU A 31 -0.87 -14.58 7.66
CA LEU A 31 -0.56 -13.21 7.26
C LEU A 31 0.81 -13.21 6.58
N PRO A 32 0.94 -12.88 5.28
CA PRO A 32 2.25 -12.64 4.69
C PRO A 32 2.95 -11.60 5.56
N GLY A 33 4.20 -11.86 5.97
CA GLY A 33 4.85 -11.19 7.11
C GLY A 33 4.87 -9.66 7.09
N ASP A 34 4.70 -9.05 5.91
CA ASP A 34 4.50 -7.62 5.75
C ASP A 34 3.14 -7.11 6.27
N SER A 35 2.07 -7.88 6.15
CA SER A 35 0.69 -7.43 6.39
C SER A 35 0.39 -7.06 7.84
N MET A 36 1.00 -7.73 8.83
CA MET A 36 0.78 -7.40 10.24
C MET A 36 1.53 -6.13 10.65
N TRP A 37 2.79 -5.98 10.22
CA TRP A 37 3.57 -4.77 10.52
C TRP A 37 3.02 -3.56 9.78
N HIS A 38 2.63 -3.75 8.53
CA HIS A 38 1.96 -2.74 7.74
C HIS A 38 0.65 -2.30 8.39
N ALA A 39 -0.17 -3.23 8.91
CA ALA A 39 -1.41 -2.86 9.61
C ALA A 39 -1.19 -1.96 10.86
N VAL A 40 -0.01 -2.00 11.48
CA VAL A 40 0.29 -1.25 12.71
C VAL A 40 1.10 0.03 12.44
N ALA A 41 1.95 0.02 11.42
CA ALA A 41 2.93 1.07 11.17
C ALA A 41 2.79 1.74 9.79
N ALA A 42 1.77 1.40 8.99
CA ALA A 42 1.53 2.02 7.70
C ALA A 42 1.27 3.53 7.87
N PRO A 43 1.89 4.36 7.02
CA PRO A 43 1.53 5.77 6.85
C PRO A 43 0.04 5.93 6.52
N GLU A 44 -0.51 7.11 6.82
CA GLU A 44 -1.93 7.42 6.56
C GLU A 44 -2.25 7.38 5.06
N GLU A 45 -1.27 7.70 4.24
CA GLU A 45 -1.33 7.71 2.79
C GLU A 45 -1.44 6.31 2.18
N ASP A 46 -1.18 5.24 2.94
CA ASP A 46 -1.25 3.89 2.42
C ASP A 46 -2.69 3.48 2.04
N GLY A 47 -2.77 2.64 1.00
CA GLY A 47 -4.02 2.14 0.45
C GLY A 47 -4.22 2.50 -1.02
N THR A 48 -5.46 2.37 -1.49
CA THR A 48 -5.81 2.62 -2.89
C THR A 48 -6.52 3.96 -3.02
N TRP A 49 -6.04 4.78 -3.96
CA TRP A 49 -6.50 6.14 -4.19
C TRP A 49 -6.89 6.34 -5.64
N GLN A 50 -8.01 7.02 -5.87
CA GLN A 50 -8.49 7.37 -7.20
C GLN A 50 -8.32 8.86 -7.43
N PHE A 51 -7.74 9.23 -8.57
CA PHE A 51 -7.69 10.64 -8.97
C PHE A 51 -9.10 11.19 -9.17
N THR A 52 -9.39 12.29 -8.50
CA THR A 52 -10.57 13.10 -8.77
C THR A 52 -10.23 14.22 -9.74
N THR A 53 -9.04 14.80 -9.61
CA THR A 53 -8.53 15.83 -10.52
C THR A 53 -7.03 15.70 -10.74
N ILE A 54 -6.57 16.15 -11.92
CA ILE A 54 -5.18 16.53 -12.20
C ILE A 54 -5.21 17.90 -12.87
N ASP A 55 -4.39 18.83 -12.39
CA ASP A 55 -4.33 20.22 -12.87
C ASP A 55 -5.72 20.91 -12.95
N GLY A 56 -6.58 20.58 -11.99
CA GLY A 56 -7.97 21.08 -11.91
C GLY A 56 -8.96 20.46 -12.90
N ARG A 57 -8.56 19.52 -13.76
CA ARG A 57 -9.47 18.80 -14.68
C ARG A 57 -10.07 17.58 -14.00
N ASP A 58 -11.39 17.37 -14.14
CA ASP A 58 -12.10 16.23 -13.55
C ASP A 58 -11.73 14.91 -14.25
N LEU A 59 -11.32 13.91 -13.47
CA LEU A 59 -10.88 12.60 -13.95
C LEU A 59 -11.67 11.43 -13.38
N ARG A 60 -12.77 11.69 -12.66
CA ARG A 60 -13.53 10.63 -11.95
C ARG A 60 -14.02 9.52 -12.88
N ALA A 61 -14.30 9.83 -14.15
CA ALA A 61 -14.75 8.89 -15.16
C ALA A 61 -13.62 8.15 -15.89
N VAL A 62 -12.38 8.66 -15.85
CA VAL A 62 -11.24 8.09 -16.58
C VAL A 62 -10.71 6.84 -15.88
N GLY A 63 -10.82 6.79 -14.55
CA GLY A 63 -10.43 5.61 -13.77
C GLY A 63 -8.93 5.53 -13.49
N TYR A 64 -8.25 6.68 -13.45
CA TYR A 64 -6.88 6.78 -12.95
C TYR A 64 -6.84 6.49 -11.46
N ASN A 65 -5.98 5.55 -11.05
CA ASN A 65 -5.78 5.24 -9.65
C ASN A 65 -4.32 4.89 -9.35
N VAL A 66 -4.00 4.86 -8.07
CA VAL A 66 -2.71 4.46 -7.53
C VAL A 66 -2.91 3.60 -6.28
N HIS A 67 -1.94 2.73 -6.05
CA HIS A 67 -1.78 1.99 -4.82
C HIS A 67 -0.51 2.48 -4.11
N ILE A 68 -0.67 2.88 -2.86
CA ILE A 68 0.41 3.41 -2.03
C ILE A 68 0.69 2.42 -0.91
N ARG A 69 1.98 2.16 -0.71
CA ARG A 69 2.48 1.26 0.31
C ARG A 69 3.76 1.82 0.90
N TRP A 70 3.84 1.91 2.22
CA TRP A 70 4.95 2.49 2.94
C TRP A 70 5.27 3.92 2.45
N GLY A 71 4.23 4.70 2.16
CA GLY A 71 4.35 6.09 1.68
C GLY A 71 4.88 6.22 0.25
N LYS A 72 4.90 5.12 -0.53
CA LYS A 72 5.38 5.10 -1.92
C LYS A 72 4.29 4.63 -2.86
N VAL A 73 4.20 5.25 -4.04
CA VAL A 73 3.33 4.76 -5.12
C VAL A 73 3.97 3.51 -5.73
N VAL A 74 3.38 2.35 -5.49
CA VAL A 74 3.94 1.05 -5.92
C VAL A 74 3.20 0.41 -7.08
N ALA A 75 1.97 0.86 -7.36
CA ALA A 75 1.17 0.37 -8.47
C ALA A 75 0.09 1.39 -8.85
N GLY A 76 -0.61 1.15 -9.95
CA GLY A 76 -1.72 1.98 -10.35
C GLY A 76 -2.42 1.49 -11.60
N ARG A 77 -3.34 2.31 -12.07
CA ARG A 77 -4.07 2.13 -13.32
C ARG A 77 -4.17 3.45 -14.04
N ASP A 78 -3.73 3.50 -15.30
CA ASP A 78 -3.75 4.69 -16.17
C ASP A 78 -5.10 4.84 -16.91
N GLY A 79 -6.19 4.38 -16.30
CA GLY A 79 -7.53 4.40 -16.91
C GLY A 79 -7.78 3.25 -17.89
N CYS A 80 -6.72 2.58 -18.36
CA CYS A 80 -6.82 1.41 -19.22
C CYS A 80 -6.02 0.23 -18.66
N ASN A 81 -4.70 0.37 -18.61
CA ASN A 81 -3.73 -0.63 -18.20
C ASN A 81 -3.45 -0.55 -16.69
N ASN A 82 -3.23 -1.71 -16.08
CA ASN A 82 -2.67 -1.77 -14.73
C ASN A 82 -1.14 -1.80 -14.84
N TRP A 83 -0.49 -1.21 -13.84
CA TRP A 83 0.95 -1.29 -13.70
C TRP A 83 1.33 -1.49 -12.24
N GLY A 84 2.50 -2.05 -11.99
CA GLY A 84 3.02 -2.28 -10.64
C GLY A 84 4.52 -2.48 -10.62
N GLU A 85 5.12 -2.15 -9.49
CA GLU A 85 6.51 -2.47 -9.20
C GLU A 85 6.66 -3.94 -8.85
N ASP A 86 7.67 -4.60 -9.43
CA ASP A 86 8.01 -5.97 -9.05
C ASP A 86 8.78 -5.96 -7.71
N GLY A 87 8.12 -6.40 -6.65
CA GLY A 87 8.61 -6.34 -5.27
C GLY A 87 9.85 -7.21 -4.97
N ALA A 88 10.38 -7.96 -5.94
CA ALA A 88 11.55 -8.82 -5.76
C ALA A 88 12.90 -8.12 -5.99
N ASN A 89 12.94 -6.95 -6.64
CA ASN A 89 14.19 -6.31 -7.08
C ASN A 89 14.26 -4.81 -6.74
N VAL A 90 14.04 -4.46 -5.47
CA VAL A 90 14.53 -3.18 -4.96
C VAL A 90 16.05 -3.31 -4.78
N LEU A 91 16.78 -3.30 -5.89
CA LEU A 91 18.23 -3.11 -5.84
C LEU A 91 18.46 -1.69 -5.31
N ASP A 92 19.20 -1.65 -4.21
CA ASP A 92 19.62 -0.47 -3.48
C ASP A 92 20.15 0.59 -4.48
N ASN A 93 19.29 1.54 -4.85
CA ASN A 93 19.51 2.65 -5.80
C ASN A 93 19.61 2.29 -7.30
N SER A 94 18.47 2.33 -8.01
CA SER A 94 18.22 3.26 -9.15
C SER A 94 17.20 2.75 -10.17
N ASP A 95 16.96 1.44 -10.24
CA ASP A 95 16.20 0.86 -11.35
C ASP A 95 14.86 0.29 -10.88
N ARG A 96 13.82 1.13 -10.94
CA ARG A 96 12.43 0.74 -10.71
C ARG A 96 11.96 -0.16 -11.86
N ILE A 97 11.76 -1.45 -11.60
CA ILE A 97 11.16 -2.37 -12.57
C ILE A 97 9.64 -2.24 -12.49
N ILE A 98 9.03 -1.73 -13.54
CA ILE A 98 7.58 -1.60 -13.68
C ILE A 98 7.07 -2.68 -14.63
N THR A 99 6.12 -3.49 -14.17
CA THR A 99 5.34 -4.39 -15.01
C THR A 99 4.04 -3.69 -15.39
N ILE A 100 3.64 -3.79 -16.66
CA ILE A 100 2.44 -3.14 -17.20
C ILE A 100 1.66 -4.17 -18.04
N ASP A 101 0.35 -4.23 -17.84
CA ASP A 101 -0.54 -4.94 -18.76
C ASP A 101 -0.59 -4.17 -20.08
N LEU A 102 -0.26 -4.79 -21.21
CA LEU A 102 -0.24 -4.10 -22.52
C LEU A 102 -1.55 -4.34 -23.26
N GLN A 103 -2.54 -3.48 -23.03
CA GLN A 103 -3.75 -3.39 -23.87
C GLN A 103 -3.63 -2.22 -24.85
N GLU A 104 -4.29 -2.35 -25.99
CA GLU A 104 -4.43 -1.24 -26.93
C GLU A 104 -5.47 -0.24 -26.40
N CYS A 105 -4.99 0.93 -25.97
CA CYS A 105 -5.80 1.93 -25.30
C CYS A 105 -5.83 3.23 -26.12
N PRO A 106 -6.99 3.90 -26.20
CA PRO A 106 -7.01 5.27 -26.71
C PRO A 106 -6.16 6.17 -25.79
N PRO A 107 -5.49 7.22 -26.33
CA PRO A 107 -4.75 8.17 -25.52
C PRO A 107 -5.65 8.77 -24.44
N GLY A 108 -5.19 8.74 -23.19
CA GLY A 108 -5.87 9.38 -22.09
C GLY A 108 -5.59 10.90 -22.08
N PRO A 109 -6.49 11.69 -21.46
CA PRO A 109 -6.41 13.15 -21.54
C PRO A 109 -5.23 13.75 -20.77
N LEU A 110 -4.65 13.01 -19.81
CA LEU A 110 -3.59 13.48 -18.90
C LEU A 110 -2.60 12.35 -18.55
N ASP A 111 -2.31 11.45 -19.50
CA ASP A 111 -1.42 10.30 -19.24
C ASP A 111 -0.02 10.75 -18.79
N GLU A 112 0.54 11.79 -19.41
CA GLU A 112 1.86 12.33 -19.03
C GLU A 112 1.87 12.87 -17.60
N ALA A 113 0.90 13.71 -17.24
CA ALA A 113 0.78 14.27 -15.90
C ALA A 113 0.52 13.18 -14.85
N TYR A 114 -0.32 12.18 -15.18
CA TYR A 114 -0.52 11.00 -14.35
C TYR A 114 0.81 10.28 -14.09
N TRP A 115 1.59 9.99 -15.14
CA TRP A 115 2.85 9.28 -15.00
C TRP A 115 3.88 10.07 -14.18
N LEU A 116 3.97 11.39 -14.34
CA LEU A 116 4.84 12.24 -13.52
C LEU A 116 4.45 12.19 -12.04
N LEU A 117 3.16 12.33 -11.73
CA LEU A 117 2.64 12.31 -10.35
C LEU A 117 2.81 10.95 -9.65
N THR A 118 3.11 9.87 -10.38
CA THR A 118 3.33 8.51 -9.83
C THR A 118 4.80 8.15 -9.68
N GLN A 119 5.72 9.08 -9.98
CA GLN A 119 7.14 8.88 -9.79
C GLN A 119 7.57 9.12 -8.34
N PRO A 120 8.70 8.54 -7.90
CA PRO A 120 9.26 8.81 -6.57
C PRO A 120 9.61 10.27 -6.29
N THR A 121 9.71 11.11 -7.32
CA THR A 121 9.94 12.56 -7.22
C THR A 121 8.71 13.33 -6.75
N ALA A 122 7.52 12.79 -6.98
CA ALA A 122 6.28 13.43 -6.57
C ALA A 122 6.18 13.48 -5.04
N THR A 123 5.86 14.66 -4.53
CA THR A 123 5.57 14.85 -3.10
C THR A 123 4.14 14.43 -2.81
N MET A 124 3.94 13.90 -1.60
CA MET A 124 2.67 13.35 -1.15
C MET A 124 2.25 14.03 0.16
N ARG A 125 0.98 14.46 0.23
CA ARG A 125 0.45 15.11 1.44
C ARG A 125 -1.04 14.83 1.60
N MET A 126 -1.43 14.55 2.84
CA MET A 126 -2.83 14.48 3.24
C MET A 126 -3.44 15.89 3.42
N GLU A 127 -4.63 16.09 2.87
CA GLU A 127 -5.49 17.27 3.06
C GLU A 127 -6.91 16.83 3.46
N GLY A 128 -7.13 16.66 4.76
CA GLY A 128 -8.36 16.06 5.26
C GLY A 128 -8.50 14.63 4.73
N GLU A 129 -9.62 14.34 4.05
CA GLU A 129 -9.90 13.02 3.46
C GLU A 129 -9.28 12.83 2.06
N HIS A 130 -8.51 13.81 1.59
CA HIS A 130 -7.90 13.79 0.27
C HIS A 130 -6.40 13.58 0.35
N LEU A 131 -5.88 12.85 -0.63
CA LEU A 131 -4.45 12.78 -0.88
C LEU A 131 -4.10 13.75 -2.01
N ILE A 132 -3.06 14.55 -1.82
CA ILE A 132 -2.51 15.44 -2.83
C ILE A 132 -1.15 14.89 -3.27
N LEU A 133 -1.00 14.70 -4.58
CA LEU A 133 0.28 14.43 -5.23
C LEU A 133 0.72 15.68 -5.97
N HIS A 134 2.01 16.02 -5.91
CA HIS A 134 2.55 17.21 -6.53
C HIS A 134 3.97 16.98 -7.07
N ASP A 135 4.16 17.25 -8.36
CA ASP A 135 5.44 17.25 -9.08
C ASP A 135 5.39 18.37 -10.12
N GLU A 136 6.18 19.44 -9.94
CA GLU A 136 6.01 20.69 -10.69
C GLU A 136 6.06 20.47 -12.22
N PRO A 137 5.12 21.04 -13.00
CA PRO A 137 4.04 21.96 -12.60
C PRO A 137 2.72 21.25 -12.22
N HIS A 138 2.72 19.93 -12.17
CA HIS A 138 1.52 19.12 -12.05
C HIS A 138 1.13 18.86 -10.60
N TRP A 139 -0.18 18.77 -10.39
CA TRP A 139 -0.73 18.31 -9.12
C TRP A 139 -2.00 17.52 -9.34
N GLY A 140 -2.29 16.60 -8.43
CA GLY A 140 -3.50 15.81 -8.45
C GLY A 140 -4.13 15.69 -7.07
N GLN A 141 -5.45 15.77 -7.02
CA GLN A 141 -6.23 15.46 -5.84
C GLN A 141 -6.84 14.08 -6.02
N LEU A 142 -6.72 13.25 -4.99
CA LEU A 142 -7.21 11.90 -4.95
C LEU A 142 -8.17 11.73 -3.77
N ARG A 143 -9.04 10.74 -3.90
CA ARG A 143 -9.91 10.24 -2.83
C ARG A 143 -9.61 8.77 -2.59
N ARG A 144 -9.86 8.28 -1.37
CA ARG A 144 -9.80 6.83 -1.13
C ARG A 144 -10.74 6.10 -2.09
N ALA A 145 -10.24 5.06 -2.73
CA ALA A 145 -11.07 4.18 -3.55
C ALA A 145 -12.01 3.42 -2.61
N ALA A 146 -13.29 3.32 -2.98
CA ALA A 146 -14.20 2.45 -2.25
C ALA A 146 -13.68 1.01 -2.38
N GLY A 147 -13.40 0.35 -1.25
CA GLY A 147 -13.06 -1.07 -1.23
C GLY A 147 -14.13 -1.86 -1.98
N ARG A 148 -13.72 -2.71 -2.91
CA ARG A 148 -14.60 -3.71 -3.51
C ARG A 148 -14.69 -4.91 -2.60
#